data_AF-A0A0F9V4E7-F1
#
_entry.id   AF-A0A0F9V4E7-F1
#
_cell.length_a   1.000
_cell.length_b   1.000
_cell.length_c   1.000
_cell.angle_alpha   90.00
_cell.angle_beta   90.00
_cell.angle_gamma   90.00
#
_symmetry.space_group_name_H-M   'P 1'
#
loop_
_entity.id
_entity.type
_entity.pdbx_description
1 polymer ?
#
loop_
_entity_poly.entity_id
_entity_poly.type
_entity_poly.pdbx_seq_one_letter_code
_entity_poly.pdbx_strand_id
1 'polypeptide(L)'
;MKSKMTNRVKCASCKQSFDKPQKRINETIKLGQQHACSRKCSSALTNENRRCEPTTTNAINTRKDKEKFPEKDHARSLVRRAIKSGKLTPLEECEVCCSEDRIEGHHPNHTQPFLLLYLCKDCHRRADTDPDKWEGLATDYSGCIR
;
A
#
# COMPACT_ATOMS: atom_id res chain seq x y z
N MET A 1 34.50 0.15 24.87
CA MET A 1 33.59 0.54 23.78
C MET A 1 33.66 -0.54 22.70
N LYS A 2 32.56 -1.26 22.39
CA LYS A 2 32.59 -2.30 21.34
C LYS A 2 32.70 -1.62 19.98
N SER A 3 33.86 -1.73 19.34
CA SER A 3 34.07 -1.21 17.98
C SER A 3 33.06 -1.89 17.04
N LYS A 4 32.27 -1.10 16.31
CA LYS A 4 31.29 -1.65 15.37
C LYS A 4 32.05 -2.23 14.19
N MET A 5 32.07 -3.55 14.07
CA MET A 5 32.71 -4.24 12.93
C MET A 5 32.01 -3.82 11.62
N THR A 6 32.73 -3.09 10.78
CA THR A 6 32.29 -2.66 9.45
C THR A 6 33.00 -3.46 8.38
N ASN A 7 32.26 -3.89 7.38
CA ASN A 7 32.80 -4.61 6.23
C ASN A 7 32.51 -3.84 4.94
N ARG A 8 33.41 -4.01 3.98
CA ARG A 8 33.36 -3.34 2.69
C ARG A 8 32.44 -4.11 1.74
N VAL A 9 31.45 -3.42 1.17
CA VAL A 9 30.47 -3.99 0.22
C VAL A 9 30.38 -3.15 -1.05
N LYS A 10 29.95 -3.76 -2.16
CA LYS A 10 29.75 -3.07 -3.44
C LYS A 10 28.31 -2.60 -3.59
N CYS A 11 28.14 -1.39 -4.08
CA CYS A 11 26.82 -0.88 -4.47
C CYS A 11 26.34 -1.58 -5.75
N ALA A 12 25.11 -2.08 -5.75
CA ALA A 12 24.52 -2.71 -6.93
C ALA A 12 24.25 -1.72 -8.08
N SER A 13 24.02 -0.44 -7.76
CA SER A 13 23.77 0.62 -8.75
C SER A 13 25.07 1.19 -9.34
N CYS A 14 25.92 1.86 -8.55
CA CYS A 14 27.11 2.54 -9.06
C CYS A 14 28.41 1.71 -9.01
N LYS A 15 28.36 0.47 -8.51
CA LYS A 15 29.50 -0.46 -8.34
C LYS A 15 30.62 0.01 -7.40
N GLN A 16 30.52 1.21 -6.83
CA GLN A 16 31.47 1.71 -5.83
C GLN A 16 31.44 0.86 -4.56
N SER A 17 32.60 0.71 -3.92
CA SER A 17 32.74 0.02 -2.65
C SER A 17 32.61 0.98 -1.48
N PHE A 18 31.86 0.60 -0.45
CA PHE A 18 31.61 1.42 0.73
C PHE A 18 31.53 0.56 2.00
N ASP A 19 31.80 1.16 3.15
CA ASP A 19 31.76 0.46 4.43
C ASP A 19 30.35 0.43 5.02
N LYS A 20 29.96 -0.73 5.52
CA LYS A 20 28.65 -0.95 6.13
C LYS A 20 28.80 -1.81 7.39
N PRO A 21 28.06 -1.52 8.49
CA PRO A 21 28.09 -2.37 9.67
C PRO A 21 27.67 -3.81 9.34
N GLN A 22 28.41 -4.82 9.84
CA GLN A 22 28.15 -6.22 9.51
C GLN A 22 26.71 -6.64 9.76
N LYS A 23 26.10 -6.17 10.87
CA LYS A 23 24.70 -6.41 11.19
C LYS A 23 23.76 -5.98 10.05
N ARG A 24 24.00 -4.80 9.47
CA ARG A 24 23.19 -4.28 8.36
C ARG A 24 23.42 -5.04 7.06
N ILE A 25 24.63 -5.55 6.83
CA ILE A 25 24.92 -6.43 5.68
C ILE A 25 24.08 -7.70 5.79
N ASN A 26 24.13 -8.37 6.95
CA ASN A 26 23.36 -9.59 7.21
C ASN A 26 21.85 -9.36 7.07
N GLU A 27 21.31 -8.25 7.59
CA GLU A 27 19.90 -7.88 7.41
C GLU A 27 19.53 -7.72 5.92
N THR A 28 20.39 -7.06 5.15
CA THR A 28 20.12 -6.83 3.71
C THR A 28 20.12 -8.16 2.95
N ILE A 29 21.07 -9.05 3.23
CA ILE A 29 21.15 -10.40 2.64
C ILE A 29 19.94 -11.24 3.04
N LYS A 30 19.56 -11.23 4.32
CA LYS A 30 18.38 -11.95 4.83
C LYS A 30 17.09 -11.52 4.13
N LEU A 31 16.97 -10.24 3.79
CA LEU A 31 15.82 -9.68 3.07
C LEU A 31 15.92 -9.85 1.54
N GLY A 32 17.01 -10.45 1.02
CA GLY A 32 17.24 -10.56 -0.43
C GLY A 32 17.42 -9.20 -1.13
N GLN A 33 17.80 -8.17 -0.38
CA GLN A 33 17.93 -6.81 -0.89
C GLN A 33 19.33 -6.56 -1.46
N GLN A 34 19.42 -5.61 -2.40
CA GLN A 34 20.69 -5.17 -2.95
C GLN A 34 21.30 -4.03 -2.11
N HIS A 35 22.63 -3.95 -2.08
CA HIS A 35 23.33 -2.89 -1.36
C HIS A 35 23.39 -1.59 -2.17
N ALA A 36 23.12 -0.45 -1.53
CA ALA A 36 23.26 0.88 -2.11
C ALA A 36 24.15 1.78 -1.23
N CYS A 37 25.06 2.54 -1.85
CA CYS A 37 25.97 3.44 -1.13
C CYS A 37 25.32 4.76 -0.70
N SER A 38 24.22 5.16 -1.35
CA SER A 38 23.56 6.45 -1.14
C SER A 38 22.05 6.36 -1.39
N ARG A 39 21.30 7.36 -0.94
CA ARG A 39 19.86 7.49 -1.23
C ARG A 39 19.61 7.52 -2.74
N LYS A 40 20.45 8.23 -3.50
CA LYS A 40 20.36 8.29 -4.97
C LYS A 40 20.48 6.90 -5.61
N CYS A 41 21.50 6.13 -5.21
CA CYS A 41 21.68 4.76 -5.69
C CYS A 41 20.54 3.83 -5.25
N SER A 42 20.04 3.99 -4.03
CA SER A 42 18.88 3.22 -3.55
C SER A 42 17.62 3.52 -4.35
N SER A 43 17.37 4.78 -4.67
CA SER A 43 16.25 5.20 -5.51
C SER A 43 16.42 4.68 -6.94
N ALA A 44 17.63 4.70 -7.49
CA ALA A 44 17.92 4.13 -8.81
C ALA A 44 17.58 2.64 -8.87
N LEU A 45 18.03 1.83 -7.90
CA LEU A 45 17.70 0.40 -7.83
C LEU A 45 16.19 0.17 -7.69
N THR A 46 15.51 0.99 -6.89
CA THR A 46 14.05 0.89 -6.72
C THR A 46 13.32 1.19 -8.03
N ASN A 47 13.76 2.22 -8.75
CA ASN A 47 13.18 2.58 -10.05
C ASN A 47 13.46 1.53 -11.12
N GLU A 48 14.66 0.96 -11.14
CA GLU A 48 15.01 -0.15 -12.01
C GLU A 48 14.11 -1.36 -11.74
N ASN A 49 13.96 -1.78 -10.48
CA ASN A 49 13.06 -2.86 -10.10
C ASN A 49 11.59 -2.60 -10.48
N ARG A 50 11.14 -1.34 -10.52
CA ARG A 50 9.79 -0.97 -10.98
C ARG A 50 9.65 -1.01 -12.50
N ARG A 51 10.73 -0.85 -13.25
CA ARG A 51 10.76 -0.93 -14.72
C ARG A 51 10.85 -2.38 -15.20
N CYS A 52 11.44 -3.25 -14.38
CA CYS A 52 11.47 -4.67 -14.66
C CYS A 52 10.08 -5.30 -14.56
N GLU A 53 9.84 -6.32 -15.37
CA GLU A 53 8.62 -7.11 -15.27
C GLU A 53 8.51 -7.75 -13.86
N PRO A 54 7.34 -7.69 -13.22
CA PRO A 54 7.14 -8.29 -11.91
C PRO A 54 7.44 -9.78 -11.96
N THR A 55 8.33 -10.24 -11.09
CA THR A 55 8.80 -11.64 -11.08
C THR A 55 7.91 -12.57 -10.24
N THR A 56 7.04 -12.02 -9.40
CA THR A 56 6.14 -12.80 -8.54
C THR A 56 4.73 -12.79 -9.08
N THR A 57 4.02 -13.91 -8.97
CA THR A 57 2.62 -14.06 -9.39
C THR A 57 1.72 -12.98 -8.79
N ASN A 58 1.91 -12.65 -7.51
CA ASN A 58 1.12 -11.62 -6.84
C ASN A 58 1.37 -10.23 -7.43
N ALA A 59 2.62 -9.88 -7.73
CA ALA A 59 2.94 -8.59 -8.35
C ALA A 59 2.41 -8.51 -9.80
N ILE A 60 2.47 -9.62 -10.55
CA ILE A 60 1.87 -9.72 -11.89
C ILE A 60 0.36 -9.50 -11.80
N ASN A 61 -0.34 -10.22 -10.92
CA ASN A 61 -1.79 -10.10 -10.75
C ASN A 61 -2.18 -8.70 -10.27
N THR A 62 -1.45 -8.13 -9.31
CA THR A 62 -1.69 -6.75 -8.84
C THR A 62 -1.56 -5.75 -9.97
N ARG A 63 -0.58 -5.91 -10.87
CA ARG A 63 -0.42 -5.04 -12.04
C ARG A 63 -1.58 -5.21 -13.00
N LYS A 64 -1.95 -6.45 -13.33
CA LYS A 64 -3.10 -6.76 -14.20
C LYS A 64 -4.41 -6.20 -13.64
N ASP A 65 -4.64 -6.32 -12.34
CA ASP A 65 -5.84 -5.80 -11.69
C ASP A 65 -5.92 -4.27 -11.75
N LYS A 66 -4.78 -3.58 -11.58
CA LYS A 66 -4.72 -2.11 -11.75
C LYS A 66 -4.97 -1.67 -13.19
N GLU A 67 -4.46 -2.42 -14.16
CA GLU A 67 -4.68 -2.16 -15.59
C GLU A 67 -6.13 -2.45 -15.99
N LYS A 68 -6.74 -3.49 -15.41
CA LYS A 68 -8.13 -3.90 -15.69
C LYS A 68 -9.18 -3.05 -14.98
N PHE A 69 -8.88 -2.54 -13.78
CA PHE A 69 -9.80 -1.81 -12.92
C PHE A 69 -9.19 -0.50 -12.39
N PRO A 70 -8.83 0.44 -13.28
CA PRO A 70 -8.17 1.70 -12.90
C PRO A 70 -9.02 2.55 -11.94
N GLU A 71 -10.35 2.51 -12.09
CA GLU A 71 -11.30 3.20 -11.22
C GLU A 71 -11.20 2.73 -9.76
N LYS A 72 -10.99 1.42 -9.54
CA LYS A 72 -10.85 0.87 -8.18
C LYS A 72 -9.58 1.37 -7.50
N ASP A 73 -8.47 1.40 -8.24
CA ASP A 73 -7.20 1.92 -7.71
C ASP A 73 -7.26 3.42 -7.45
N HIS A 74 -7.91 4.16 -8.36
CA HIS A 74 -8.13 5.59 -8.22
C HIS A 74 -8.98 5.94 -6.98
N ALA A 75 -10.12 5.29 -6.82
CA ALA A 75 -11.00 5.49 -5.66
C ALA A 75 -10.26 5.25 -4.34
N ARG A 76 -9.62 4.07 -4.21
CA ARG A 76 -8.80 3.72 -3.03
C ARG A 76 -7.68 4.74 -2.78
N SER A 77 -7.04 5.25 -3.83
CA SER A 77 -5.95 6.21 -3.71
C SER A 77 -6.42 7.58 -3.21
N LEU A 78 -7.58 8.05 -3.66
CA LEU A 78 -8.17 9.30 -3.20
C LEU A 78 -8.60 9.24 -1.74
N VAL A 79 -9.29 8.16 -1.34
CA VAL A 79 -9.70 7.94 0.05
C VAL A 79 -8.49 7.88 0.99
N ARG A 80 -7.44 7.12 0.63
CA ARG A 80 -6.20 7.07 1.41
C ARG A 80 -5.53 8.44 1.55
N ARG A 81 -5.56 9.26 0.49
CA ARG A 81 -5.00 10.61 0.54
C ARG A 81 -5.82 11.51 1.46
N ALA A 82 -7.14 11.44 1.40
CA ALA A 82 -8.03 12.18 2.28
C ALA A 82 -7.80 11.81 3.76
N ILE A 83 -7.72 10.52 4.07
CA ILE A 83 -7.41 10.04 5.43
C ILE A 83 -6.04 10.53 5.89
N LYS A 84 -5.01 10.36 5.04
CA LYS A 84 -3.64 10.78 5.38
C LYS A 84 -3.52 12.30 5.62
N SER A 85 -4.35 13.10 4.94
CA SER A 85 -4.38 14.55 5.11
C SER A 85 -5.33 15.02 6.21
N GLY A 86 -6.05 14.12 6.89
CA GLY A 86 -7.01 14.45 7.93
C GLY A 86 -8.32 15.04 7.43
N LYS A 87 -8.58 15.04 6.11
CA LYS A 87 -9.84 15.51 5.51
C LYS A 87 -10.97 14.49 5.65
N LEU A 88 -10.63 13.23 5.88
CA LEU A 88 -11.58 12.14 6.09
C LEU A 88 -11.12 11.32 7.30
N THR A 89 -11.99 11.15 8.28
CA THR A 89 -11.72 10.29 9.44
C THR A 89 -12.49 8.99 9.26
N PRO A 90 -11.81 7.83 9.18
CA PRO A 90 -12.48 6.54 9.15
C PRO A 90 -13.32 6.32 10.40
N LEU A 91 -14.44 5.62 10.26
CA LEU A 91 -15.20 5.17 11.41
C LEU A 91 -14.45 4.02 12.12
N GLU A 92 -14.58 3.98 13.44
CA GLU A 92 -14.00 2.95 14.30
C GLU A 92 -14.94 1.73 14.43
N GLU A 93 -16.20 1.88 14.02
CA GLU A 93 -17.23 0.85 14.07
C GLU A 93 -17.82 0.55 12.70
N CYS A 94 -18.31 -0.67 12.54
CA CYS A 94 -19.05 -1.11 11.37
C CYS A 94 -20.42 -0.43 11.30
N GLU A 95 -20.73 0.27 10.21
CA GLU A 95 -22.01 0.98 10.03
C GLU A 95 -23.24 0.05 9.99
N VAL A 96 -23.02 -1.27 9.88
CA VAL A 96 -24.09 -2.26 9.71
C VAL A 96 -24.33 -3.07 10.99
N CYS A 97 -23.25 -3.48 11.66
CA CYS A 97 -23.34 -4.38 12.82
C CYS A 97 -22.68 -3.82 14.08
N CYS A 98 -22.17 -2.58 14.05
CA CYS A 98 -21.53 -1.89 15.17
C CYS A 98 -20.33 -2.63 15.78
N SER A 99 -19.74 -3.60 15.07
CA SER A 99 -18.49 -4.25 15.51
C SER A 99 -17.34 -3.25 15.40
N GLU A 100 -16.46 -3.24 16.40
CA GLU A 100 -15.20 -2.50 16.43
C GLU A 100 -14.01 -3.35 15.92
N ASP A 101 -14.28 -4.54 15.38
CA ASP A 101 -13.26 -5.33 14.71
C ASP A 101 -12.69 -4.56 13.51
N ARG A 102 -11.62 -5.05 12.91
CA ARG A 102 -10.96 -4.42 11.74
C ARG A 102 -11.96 -3.87 10.71
N ILE A 103 -12.08 -2.53 10.68
CA ILE A 103 -12.95 -1.77 9.79
C ILE A 103 -12.23 -1.43 8.49
N GLU A 104 -12.94 -1.66 7.38
CA GLU A 104 -12.45 -1.42 6.03
C GLU A 104 -13.48 -0.61 5.24
N GLY A 105 -12.99 0.30 4.40
CA GLY A 105 -13.83 1.10 3.51
C GLY A 105 -14.25 0.30 2.27
N HIS A 106 -15.52 -0.08 2.22
CA HIS A 106 -16.17 -0.67 1.07
C HIS A 106 -16.64 0.43 0.09
N HIS A 107 -16.40 0.21 -1.20
CA HIS A 107 -16.87 1.11 -2.25
C HIS A 107 -17.95 0.38 -3.06
N PRO A 108 -19.24 0.70 -2.91
CA PRO A 108 -20.29 0.09 -3.74
C PRO A 108 -20.14 0.52 -5.20
N ASN A 109 -19.74 1.78 -5.41
CA ASN A 109 -19.49 2.34 -6.74
C ASN A 109 -18.12 3.01 -6.81
N HIS A 110 -17.17 2.38 -7.51
CA HIS A 110 -15.80 2.89 -7.62
C HIS A 110 -15.66 4.13 -8.52
N THR A 111 -16.72 4.53 -9.24
CA THR A 111 -16.75 5.81 -9.98
C THR A 111 -16.97 7.02 -9.06
N GLN A 112 -17.41 6.78 -7.81
CA GLN A 112 -17.61 7.77 -6.77
C GLN A 112 -16.65 7.48 -5.60
N PRO A 113 -15.41 8.02 -5.63
CA PRO A 113 -14.36 7.65 -4.68
C PRO A 113 -14.71 7.79 -3.20
N PHE A 114 -15.55 8.77 -2.87
CA PHE A 114 -15.91 9.10 -1.49
C PHE A 114 -17.29 8.56 -1.10
N LEU A 115 -17.95 7.79 -1.98
CA LEU A 115 -19.12 7.01 -1.61
C LEU A 115 -18.63 5.70 -0.96
N LEU A 116 -18.75 5.62 0.36
CA LEU A 116 -18.13 4.56 1.17
C LEU A 116 -19.10 4.00 2.20
N LEU A 117 -18.87 2.73 2.56
CA LEU A 117 -19.29 2.16 3.83
C LEU A 117 -18.07 1.72 4.62
N TYR A 118 -18.05 1.98 5.92
CA TYR A 118 -17.09 1.43 6.85
C TYR A 118 -17.66 0.14 7.44
N LEU A 119 -17.07 -0.98 7.04
CA LEU A 119 -17.59 -2.31 7.36
C LEU A 119 -16.53 -3.16 8.05
N CYS A 120 -16.95 -4.00 9.00
CA CYS A 120 -16.10 -5.08 9.48
C CYS A 120 -15.88 -6.13 8.37
N LYS A 121 -14.87 -6.99 8.52
CA LYS A 121 -14.51 -8.01 7.52
C LYS A 121 -15.67 -8.90 7.06
N ASP A 122 -16.60 -9.25 7.94
CA ASP A 122 -17.73 -10.12 7.61
C ASP A 122 -18.85 -9.38 6.87
N CYS A 123 -19.11 -8.12 7.23
CA CYS A 123 -20.01 -7.26 6.47
C CYS A 123 -19.42 -6.94 5.09
N HIS A 124 -18.13 -6.63 5.01
CA HIS A 124 -17.44 -6.33 3.76
C HIS A 124 -17.54 -7.47 2.75
N ARG A 125 -17.33 -8.72 3.18
CA ARG A 125 -17.45 -9.91 2.31
C ARG A 125 -18.87 -10.10 1.77
N ARG A 126 -19.89 -9.83 2.60
CA ARG A 126 -21.29 -9.88 2.18
C ARG A 126 -21.58 -8.79 1.15
N ALA A 127 -21.04 -7.60 1.35
CA ALA A 127 -21.16 -6.49 0.41
C ALA A 127 -20.48 -6.76 -0.94
N ASP A 128 -19.30 -7.39 -0.94
CA ASP A 128 -18.63 -7.78 -2.18
C ASP A 128 -19.42 -8.81 -3.02
N THR A 129 -20.32 -9.58 -2.39
CA THR A 129 -21.11 -10.63 -3.07
C THR A 129 -22.42 -10.10 -3.67
N ASP A 130 -23.00 -9.06 -3.07
CA ASP A 130 -24.31 -8.50 -3.42
C ASP A 130 -24.25 -6.96 -3.35
N PRO A 131 -23.55 -6.30 -4.30
CA PRO A 131 -23.26 -4.86 -4.22
C PRO A 131 -24.52 -3.97 -4.26
N ASP A 132 -25.54 -4.39 -4.99
CA ASP A 132 -26.78 -3.63 -5.18
C ASP A 132 -27.51 -3.38 -3.85
N LYS A 133 -27.38 -4.32 -2.91
CA LYS A 133 -27.97 -4.20 -1.57
C LYS A 133 -27.34 -3.11 -0.70
N TRP A 134 -26.10 -2.71 -0.98
CA TRP A 134 -25.33 -1.82 -0.10
C TRP A 134 -25.12 -0.43 -0.67
N GLU A 135 -25.37 -0.20 -1.96
CA GLU A 135 -25.23 1.13 -2.57
C GLU A 135 -26.11 2.18 -1.88
N GLY A 136 -27.35 1.82 -1.52
CA GLY A 136 -28.28 2.73 -0.81
C GLY A 136 -27.95 2.98 0.66
N LEU A 137 -26.96 2.28 1.23
CA LEU A 137 -26.51 2.46 2.62
C LEU A 137 -25.19 3.24 2.70
N ALA A 138 -24.61 3.60 1.57
CA ALA A 138 -23.33 4.29 1.51
C ALA A 138 -23.45 5.75 1.86
N THR A 139 -22.44 6.26 2.57
CA THR A 139 -22.32 7.67 2.90
C THR A 139 -21.42 8.36 1.87
N ASP A 140 -21.87 9.46 1.30
CA ASP A 140 -21.04 10.31 0.43
C ASP A 140 -20.23 11.31 1.26
N TYR A 141 -18.93 11.05 1.37
CA TYR A 141 -17.97 11.89 2.07
C TYR A 141 -17.38 13.00 1.19
N SER A 142 -17.86 13.21 -0.04
CA SER A 142 -17.34 14.24 -0.95
C SER A 142 -17.34 15.65 -0.34
N GLY A 143 -18.32 15.95 0.52
CA GLY A 143 -18.43 17.22 1.25
C GLY A 143 -17.29 17.48 2.25
N CYS A 144 -16.66 16.44 2.79
CA CYS A 144 -15.59 16.55 3.78
C CYS A 144 -14.22 16.90 3.15
N ILE A 145 -14.09 16.78 1.83
CA ILE A 145 -12.80 16.89 1.12
C ILE A 145 -12.45 18.33 0.72
N ARG A 146 -13.33 19.29 1.01
CA ARG A 146 -13.15 20.72 0.68
C ARG A 146 -11.86 21.30 1.27
#